data_AF-A0A2X1QCJ0-F1
#
_entry.id   AF-A0A2X1QCJ0-F1
#
_cell.length_a   1.000
_cell.length_b   1.000
_cell.length_c   1.000
_cell.angle_alpha   90.00
_cell.angle_beta   90.00
_cell.angle_gamma   90.00
#
_symmetry.space_group_name_H-M   'P 1'
#
loop_
_entity.id
_entity.type
_entity.pdbx_description
1 polymer ?
#
loop_
_entity_poly.entity_id
_entity_poly.type
_entity_poly.pdbx_seq_one_letter_code
_entity_poly.pdbx_strand_id
1 'polypeptide(L)' 'MSGEIRWMIEELRVSFFAQQLGTPYPISDKRVLQAMEQITP' A
#
# COMPACT_ATOMS: atom_id res chain seq x y z
N MET A 1 -14.18 -1.04 0.27
CA MET A 1 -13.18 -2.13 0.16
C MET A 1 -12.21 -1.90 -1.00
N SER A 2 -12.61 -1.88 -2.28
CA SER A 2 -11.65 -1.76 -3.41
C SER A 2 -10.84 -0.46 -3.48
N GLY A 3 -11.35 0.64 -2.91
CA GLY A 3 -10.64 1.93 -2.88
C GLY A 3 -9.43 1.95 -1.94
N GLU A 4 -9.43 1.11 -0.90
CA GLU A 4 -8.37 1.09 0.12
C GLU A 4 -7.08 0.48 -0.43
N ILE A 5 -7.17 -0.67 -1.11
CA ILE A 5 -6.00 -1.30 -1.75
C ILE A 5 -5.38 -0.39 -2.81
N ARG A 6 -6.20 0.32 -3.60
CA ARG A 6 -5.68 1.30 -4.56
C ARG A 6 -4.83 2.35 -3.84
N TRP A 7 -5.30 2.87 -2.71
CA TRP A 7 -4.55 3.85 -1.92
C TRP A 7 -3.26 3.26 -1.35
N MET A 8 -3.29 2.02 -0.85
CA MET A 8 -2.10 1.31 -0.37
C MET A 8 -1.05 1.12 -1.47
N ILE A 9 -1.46 0.87 -2.72
CA ILE A 9 -0.54 0.76 -3.86
C ILE A 9 0.10 2.12 -4.20
N GLU A 10 -0.68 3.20 -4.17
CA GLU A 10 -0.16 4.56 -4.42
C GLU A 10 0.91 4.93 -3.39
N GLU A 11 0.64 4.69 -2.10
CA GLU A 11 1.61 4.88 -1.02
C GLU A 11 2.83 3.99 -1.18
N LEU A 12 2.64 2.73 -1.62
CA LEU A 12 3.76 1.81 -1.82
C LEU A 12 4.72 2.33 -2.89
N ARG A 13 4.17 2.94 -3.96
CA ARG A 13 5.00 3.61 -4.98
C ARG A 13 5.74 4.81 -4.40
N VAL A 14 5.09 5.67 -3.60
CA VAL A 14 5.76 6.81 -2.96
C VAL A 14 6.90 6.33 -2.05
N SER A 15 6.66 5.30 -1.23
CA SER A 15 7.70 4.67 -0.39
C SER A 15 8.89 4.13 -1.20
N PHE A 16 8.66 3.58 -2.39
CA PHE A 16 9.76 3.08 -3.23
C PHE A 16 10.52 4.16 -3.99
N PHE A 17 9.83 5.18 -4.51
CA PHE A 17 10.42 6.15 -5.45
C PHE A 17 10.72 7.52 -4.85
N ALA A 18 10.09 7.89 -3.73
CA ALA A 18 10.18 9.22 -3.11
C ALA A 18 10.39 9.11 -1.59
N GLN A 19 11.43 8.38 -1.17
CA GLN A 19 11.74 8.15 0.25
C GLN A 19 11.96 9.45 1.05
N GLN A 20 12.47 10.50 0.41
CA GLN A 20 12.67 11.81 1.05
C GLN A 20 11.36 12.55 1.31
N LEU A 21 10.31 12.29 0.52
CA LEU A 21 8.97 12.83 0.73
C LEU A 21 8.27 12.10 1.90
N GLY A 22 8.56 10.81 2.04
CA GLY A 22 7.97 9.95 3.06
C GLY A 22 6.51 9.59 2.76
N THR A 23 5.98 8.68 3.56
CA THR A 23 4.56 8.32 3.55
C THR A 23 3.94 8.63 4.91
N PRO A 24 2.71 9.17 4.98
CA PRO A 24 2.03 9.43 6.24
C PRO A 24 1.83 8.15 7.07
N TYR A 25 1.79 6.97 6.43
CA TYR A 25 1.75 5.68 7.10
C TYR A 25 2.76 4.71 6.48
N PRO A 26 3.49 3.94 7.30
CA PRO A 26 4.43 2.95 6.78
C PRO A 26 3.67 1.85 6.02
N ILE A 27 3.88 1.80 4.71
CA ILE A 27 3.32 0.77 3.83
C ILE A 27 4.41 -0.15 3.30
N SER A 28 4.06 -1.42 3.07
CA SER A 28 4.95 -2.42 2.47
C SER A 28 4.16 -3.31 1.52
N ASP A 29 4.88 -3.98 0.63
CA ASP A 29 4.38 -5.04 -0.25
C ASP A 29 3.63 -6.13 0.53
N LYS A 30 4.19 -6.58 1.67
CA LYS A 30 3.55 -7.57 2.53
C LYS A 30 2.19 -7.12 3.05
N ARG A 31 2.03 -5.83 3.42
CA ARG A 31 0.73 -5.30 3.86
C ARG A 31 -0.28 -5.26 2.74
N VAL A 32 0.15 -4.88 1.53
CA VAL A 32 -0.73 -4.86 0.35
C VAL A 32 -1.22 -6.28 0.03
N LEU A 33 -0.31 -7.27 0.04
CA LEU A 33 -0.66 -8.67 -0.21
C LEU A 33 -1.67 -9.21 0.81
N GLN A 34 -1.46 -8.95 2.11
CA GLN A 34 -2.42 -9.36 3.16
C GLN A 34 -3.80 -8.72 2.98
N ALA A 35 -3.86 -7.46 2.54
CA ALA A 35 -5.14 -6.81 2.25
C ALA A 35 -5.84 -7.45 1.04
N MET A 36 -5.08 -7.84 0.01
CA MET A 36 -5.61 -8.52 -1.18
C MET A 36 -6.15 -9.92 -0.85
N GLU A 37 -5.46 -10.66 0.01
CA GLU A 37 -5.92 -11.96 0.51
C GLU A 37 -7.25 -11.84 1.25
N GLN A 38 -7.47 -10.78 2.03
CA GLN A 38 -8.73 -10.59 2.76
C GLN A 38 -9.97 -10.34 1.87
N ILE A 39 -9.77 -9.91 0.62
CA ILE A 39 -10.87 -9.72 -0.34
C ILE A 39 -11.03 -10.89 -1.30
N THR A 40 -10.09 -11.83 -1.32
CA THR A 40 -10.14 -13.03 -2.16
C THR A 40 -10.50 -14.21 -1.26
N PRO A 41 -11.73 -14.77 -1.36
CA PRO A 41 -12.16 -15.88 -0.51
C PRO A 41 -11.38 -17.18 -0.77
#